data_AF-A0AA97E4F2-F1
#
_entry.id   AF-A0AA97E4F2-F1
#
_cell.length_a   1.000
_cell.length_b   1.000
_cell.length_c   1.000
_cell.angle_alpha   90.00
_cell.angle_beta   90.00
_cell.angle_gamma   90.00
#
_symmetry.space_group_name_H-M   'P 1'
#
loop_
_entity.id
_entity.type
_entity.pdbx_description
1 polymer ?
#
loop_
_entity_poly.entity_id
_entity_poly.type
_entity_poly.pdbx_seq_one_letter_code
_entity_poly.pdbx_strand_id
1 'polypeptide(L)'
;MFKQMLAYRNLLFILILLNSGIFFLTDDKKAGLPFMRELYLFGMVIAAGMLLFMWKRVYQSKSSLWILFLGGVLPLASAILANLNYGQPIIYGLLEERRSLLYLSFFPTLYLLIKTAPTQKHLENFFLYSAVLCGVVGFLYYFGIIPENTNISFHVDEKDFVETLRPNRFMIGSSYVSIAVFMLLYSMRDRVSVARVGLLLFFAAYLWLVIQTRQTMVIWSLAALWIFRNRIGSLLKLGSLASAVLVFSFFLVPEFYVEQYDRFNALLFEATSGPGVRDNTVAVIMQAVRDNYYVGQGALSLQWNGGFSGMYGPHFYLSDVGIVGVYHRFGFLTPFIALVFYGGYLWIMRQCKQKGSLLLAFQLTFWFGMLNMLLSNALMYGGATLGIATACFVYFAKVRNPAREQGRTPISPPINWAHHDQLQRRHY
;
A
#
# COMPACT_ATOMS: atom_id res chain seq x y z
N MET A 1 15.38 15.85 -25.23
CA MET A 1 14.39 15.06 -24.47
C MET A 1 15.01 13.97 -23.59
N PHE A 2 15.83 13.04 -24.10
CA PHE A 2 16.38 11.93 -23.30
C PHE A 2 17.19 12.37 -22.05
N LYS A 3 18.08 13.37 -22.18
CA LYS A 3 18.83 13.95 -21.05
C LYS A 3 17.93 14.60 -19.98
N GLN A 4 16.78 15.16 -20.38
CA GLN A 4 15.81 15.73 -19.44
C GLN A 4 15.00 14.63 -18.74
N MET A 5 14.64 13.54 -19.43
CA MET A 5 14.00 12.38 -18.80
C MET A 5 14.91 11.69 -17.77
N LEU A 6 16.22 11.68 -18.03
CA LEU A 6 17.24 11.16 -17.11
C LEU A 6 17.60 12.10 -15.96
N ALA A 7 16.97 13.27 -15.85
CA ALA A 7 17.14 14.11 -14.66
C ALA A 7 16.68 13.33 -13.42
N TYR A 8 17.48 13.33 -12.36
CA TYR A 8 17.20 12.54 -11.14
C TYR A 8 15.79 12.79 -10.57
N ARG A 9 15.25 14.01 -10.74
CA ARG A 9 13.91 14.37 -10.29
C ARG A 9 12.81 13.63 -11.07
N ASN A 10 13.00 13.49 -12.37
CA ASN A 10 12.08 12.77 -13.24
C ASN A 10 12.19 11.27 -13.00
N LEU A 11 13.42 10.75 -12.81
CA LEU A 11 13.64 9.37 -12.40
C LEU A 11 12.96 9.04 -11.06
N LEU A 12 13.00 9.96 -10.09
CA LEU A 12 12.31 9.79 -8.82
C LEU A 12 10.79 9.73 -9.00
N PHE A 13 10.22 10.60 -9.82
CA PHE A 13 8.79 10.55 -10.15
C PHE A 13 8.42 9.25 -10.87
N ILE A 14 9.19 8.83 -11.88
CA ILE A 14 8.99 7.58 -12.60
C ILE A 14 9.06 6.39 -11.65
N LEU A 15 10.02 6.37 -10.73
CA LEU A 15 10.14 5.31 -9.72
C LEU A 15 8.87 5.21 -8.86
N ILE A 16 8.38 6.34 -8.36
CA ILE A 16 7.16 6.42 -7.54
C ILE A 16 5.93 5.99 -8.36
N LEU A 17 5.83 6.41 -9.62
CA LEU A 17 4.74 6.05 -10.52
C LEU A 17 4.75 4.54 -10.83
N LEU A 18 5.88 3.96 -11.20
CA LEU A 18 5.97 2.52 -11.47
C LEU A 18 5.68 1.69 -10.22
N ASN A 19 6.19 2.13 -9.07
CA ASN A 19 5.94 1.46 -7.79
C ASN A 19 4.46 1.54 -7.33
N SER A 20 3.66 2.43 -7.90
CA SER A 20 2.20 2.44 -7.66
C SER A 20 1.49 1.22 -8.23
N GLY A 21 2.12 0.50 -9.15
CA GLY A 21 1.54 -0.66 -9.82
C GLY A 21 0.54 -0.31 -10.92
N ILE A 22 0.51 0.95 -11.38
CA ILE A 22 -0.41 1.42 -12.43
C ILE A 22 -0.36 0.58 -13.73
N PHE A 23 0.81 0.03 -14.07
CA PHE A 23 1.01 -0.80 -15.25
C PHE A 23 1.13 -2.28 -14.94
N PHE A 24 1.01 -2.70 -13.68
CA PHE A 24 1.18 -4.10 -13.33
C PHE A 24 -0.10 -4.85 -13.65
N LEU A 25 0.05 -6.01 -14.29
CA LEU A 25 -1.04 -6.94 -14.48
C LEU A 25 -1.61 -7.33 -13.11
N THR A 26 -2.89 -7.03 -12.90
CA THR A 26 -3.61 -7.34 -11.68
C THR A 26 -4.20 -8.74 -11.75
N ASP A 27 -4.06 -9.49 -10.65
CA ASP A 27 -4.52 -10.87 -10.53
C ASP A 27 -6.07 -10.94 -10.63
N ASP A 28 -6.80 -9.91 -10.19
CA ASP A 28 -8.28 -9.89 -10.17
C ASP A 28 -8.92 -9.77 -11.55
N LYS A 29 -8.32 -9.02 -12.50
CA LYS A 29 -9.04 -8.51 -13.68
C LYS A 29 -8.22 -8.35 -14.96
N LYS A 30 -7.07 -9.04 -15.06
CA LYS A 30 -6.13 -8.98 -16.20
C LYS A 30 -5.87 -7.56 -16.73
N ALA A 31 -5.98 -6.55 -15.88
CA ALA A 31 -5.74 -5.15 -16.21
C ALA A 31 -4.28 -4.82 -15.92
N GLY A 32 -3.59 -4.22 -16.89
CA GLY A 32 -2.17 -3.88 -16.82
C GLY A 32 -1.39 -4.41 -18.01
N LEU A 33 -0.07 -4.36 -17.92
CA LEU A 33 0.83 -4.87 -18.95
C LEU A 33 1.49 -6.16 -18.45
N PRO A 34 1.47 -7.24 -19.26
CA PRO A 34 2.12 -8.50 -18.92
C PRO A 34 3.62 -8.30 -18.65
N PHE A 35 4.16 -9.05 -17.70
CA PHE A 35 5.59 -9.04 -17.31
C PHE A 35 6.16 -7.71 -16.80
N MET A 36 5.38 -6.61 -16.76
CA MET A 36 5.88 -5.32 -16.30
C MET A 36 6.24 -5.30 -14.82
N ARG A 37 5.53 -6.09 -14.01
CA ARG A 37 5.85 -6.26 -12.59
C ARG A 37 7.17 -6.98 -12.40
N GLU A 38 7.37 -8.06 -13.14
CA GLU A 38 8.57 -8.90 -13.12
C GLU A 38 9.78 -8.09 -13.61
N LEU A 39 9.63 -7.34 -14.70
CA LEU A 39 10.65 -6.44 -15.22
C LEU A 39 11.00 -5.34 -14.22
N TYR A 40 9.99 -4.74 -13.59
CA TYR A 40 10.20 -3.75 -12.54
C TYR A 40 10.98 -4.35 -11.38
N LEU A 41 10.53 -5.49 -10.84
CA LEU A 41 11.19 -6.21 -9.74
C LEU A 41 12.64 -6.56 -10.07
N PHE A 42 12.91 -7.08 -11.26
CA PHE A 42 14.24 -7.37 -11.74
C PHE A 42 15.12 -6.12 -11.74
N GLY A 43 14.60 -5.02 -12.28
CA GLY A 43 15.27 -3.71 -12.24
C GLY A 43 15.55 -3.23 -10.81
N MET A 44 14.62 -3.45 -9.87
CA MET A 44 14.78 -3.08 -8.46
C MET A 44 15.85 -3.92 -7.76
N VAL A 45 15.90 -5.23 -8.01
CA VAL A 45 16.92 -6.13 -7.46
C VAL A 45 18.31 -5.74 -7.99
N ILE A 46 18.44 -5.51 -9.31
CA ILE A 46 19.70 -5.08 -9.92
C ILE A 46 20.13 -3.72 -9.37
N ALA A 47 19.22 -2.73 -9.35
CA ALA A 47 19.53 -1.40 -8.86
C ALA A 47 19.95 -1.43 -7.38
N ALA A 48 19.25 -2.21 -6.55
CA ALA A 48 19.63 -2.41 -5.16
C ALA A 48 21.00 -3.09 -5.05
N GLY A 49 21.26 -4.16 -5.81
CA GLY A 49 22.56 -4.86 -5.84
C GLY A 49 23.73 -3.95 -6.25
N MET A 50 23.56 -3.18 -7.32
CA MET A 50 24.56 -2.19 -7.77
C MET A 50 24.79 -1.09 -6.73
N LEU A 51 23.71 -0.53 -6.17
CA LEU A 51 23.81 0.52 -5.16
C LEU A 51 24.44 0.01 -3.87
N LEU A 52 24.15 -1.24 -3.47
CA LEU A 52 24.87 -1.89 -2.40
C LEU A 52 26.35 -1.92 -2.76
N PHE A 53 26.74 -2.54 -3.88
CA PHE A 53 28.16 -2.69 -4.25
C PHE A 53 28.92 -1.35 -4.30
N MET A 54 28.33 -0.32 -4.89
CA MET A 54 28.97 0.98 -5.10
C MET A 54 28.93 1.90 -3.87
N TRP A 55 27.89 1.80 -3.03
CA TRP A 55 27.63 2.78 -1.98
C TRP A 55 28.04 2.26 -0.59
N LYS A 56 29.37 2.13 -0.38
CA LYS A 56 29.96 1.56 0.85
C LYS A 56 29.43 2.14 2.18
N ARG A 57 29.05 3.43 2.21
CA ARG A 57 28.47 4.09 3.40
C ARG A 57 27.05 3.65 3.75
N VAL A 58 26.29 3.09 2.82
CA VAL A 58 24.89 2.67 3.06
C VAL A 58 24.83 1.38 3.86
N TYR A 59 25.81 0.48 3.74
CA TYR A 59 25.92 -0.74 4.54
C TYR A 59 26.05 -0.48 6.05
N GLN A 60 26.54 0.69 6.45
CA GLN A 60 26.75 1.03 7.85
C GLN A 60 25.49 1.56 8.54
N SER A 61 24.41 1.82 7.78
CA SER A 61 23.16 2.32 8.36
C SER A 61 22.31 1.14 8.82
N LYS A 62 21.92 1.15 10.10
CA LYS A 62 21.00 0.14 10.68
C LYS A 62 19.72 -0.04 9.85
N SER A 63 19.19 1.05 9.28
CA SER A 63 18.02 1.01 8.39
C SER A 63 18.23 0.19 7.11
N SER A 64 19.44 0.20 6.55
CA SER A 64 19.75 -0.56 5.32
C SER A 64 19.83 -2.05 5.60
N LEU A 65 20.47 -2.44 6.72
CA LEU A 65 20.51 -3.83 7.17
C LEU A 65 19.10 -4.35 7.48
N TRP A 66 18.27 -3.52 8.10
CA TRP A 66 16.87 -3.83 8.35
C TRP A 66 16.09 -4.08 7.04
N ILE A 67 16.28 -3.25 6.01
CA ILE A 67 15.67 -3.48 4.69
C ILE A 67 16.21 -4.75 4.02
N LEU A 68 17.51 -5.04 4.10
CA LEU A 68 18.09 -6.27 3.56
C LEU A 68 17.53 -7.52 4.23
N PHE A 69 17.30 -7.43 5.55
CA PHE A 69 16.65 -8.50 6.29
C PHE A 69 15.24 -8.75 5.75
N LEU A 70 14.42 -7.69 5.60
CA LEU A 70 13.04 -7.82 5.12
C LEU A 70 12.92 -8.21 3.64
N GLY A 71 13.71 -7.58 2.77
CA GLY A 71 13.62 -7.73 1.31
C GLY A 71 14.52 -8.79 0.71
N GLY A 72 15.42 -9.39 1.49
CA GLY A 72 16.37 -10.40 1.03
C GLY A 72 16.39 -11.66 1.90
N VAL A 73 16.66 -11.50 3.20
CA VAL A 73 16.80 -12.65 4.11
C VAL A 73 15.47 -13.37 4.33
N LEU A 74 14.38 -12.66 4.61
CA LEU A 74 13.06 -13.29 4.85
C LEU A 74 12.53 -14.06 3.62
N PRO A 75 12.53 -13.50 2.39
CA PRO A 75 12.13 -14.24 1.19
C PRO A 75 12.99 -15.49 0.96
N LEU A 76 14.31 -15.37 1.13
CA LEU A 76 15.23 -16.49 0.96
C LEU A 76 14.99 -17.58 2.01
N ALA A 77 14.79 -17.20 3.27
CA ALA A 77 14.46 -18.13 4.34
C ALA A 77 13.14 -18.87 4.07
N SER A 78 12.11 -18.16 3.61
CA SER A 78 10.83 -18.76 3.22
C SER A 78 10.98 -19.76 2.07
N ALA A 79 11.79 -19.42 1.05
CA ALA A 79 12.08 -20.30 -0.08
C ALA A 79 12.88 -21.55 0.31
N ILE A 80 13.85 -21.41 1.23
CA ILE A 80 14.62 -22.54 1.77
C ILE A 80 13.70 -23.46 2.59
N LEU A 81 12.85 -22.91 3.45
CA LEU A 81 11.89 -23.72 4.22
C LEU A 81 10.92 -24.46 3.30
N ALA A 82 10.43 -23.82 2.23
CA ALA A 82 9.58 -24.50 1.24
C ALA A 82 10.34 -25.64 0.52
N ASN A 83 11.63 -25.46 0.24
CA ASN A 83 12.47 -26.51 -0.33
C ASN A 83 12.65 -27.70 0.64
N LEU A 84 12.92 -27.41 1.92
CA LEU A 84 13.14 -28.45 2.93
C LEU A 84 11.87 -29.25 3.27
N ASN A 85 10.71 -28.58 3.33
CA ASN A 85 9.46 -29.23 3.73
C ASN A 85 8.74 -29.90 2.55
N TYR A 86 8.87 -29.38 1.33
CA TYR A 86 8.10 -29.86 0.18
C TYR A 86 8.94 -30.26 -1.04
N GLY A 87 10.24 -29.96 -1.05
CA GLY A 87 11.09 -30.19 -2.23
C GLY A 87 10.95 -29.12 -3.32
N GLN A 88 10.26 -28.01 -3.06
CA GLN A 88 10.10 -26.92 -4.02
C GLN A 88 11.47 -26.30 -4.38
N PRO A 89 11.83 -26.15 -5.67
CA PRO A 89 13.04 -25.42 -6.06
C PRO A 89 13.01 -23.97 -5.56
N ILE A 90 14.17 -23.48 -5.08
CA ILE A 90 14.29 -22.16 -4.43
C ILE A 90 13.77 -21.02 -5.33
N ILE A 91 13.96 -21.13 -6.65
CA ILE A 91 13.52 -20.12 -7.62
C ILE A 91 12.00 -19.90 -7.53
N TYR A 92 11.20 -20.97 -7.47
CA TYR A 92 9.75 -20.86 -7.32
C TYR A 92 9.37 -20.22 -5.99
N GLY A 93 10.09 -20.53 -4.92
CA GLY A 93 9.89 -19.88 -3.61
C GLY A 93 10.17 -18.38 -3.63
N LEU A 94 11.23 -17.95 -4.31
CA LEU A 94 11.55 -16.52 -4.48
C LEU A 94 10.53 -15.79 -5.35
N LEU A 95 9.99 -16.46 -6.38
CA LEU A 95 8.93 -15.91 -7.23
C LEU A 95 7.61 -15.78 -6.47
N GLU A 96 7.33 -16.67 -5.52
CA GLU A 96 6.18 -16.55 -4.62
C GLU A 96 6.34 -15.35 -3.67
N GLU A 97 7.53 -15.19 -3.08
CA GLU A 97 7.86 -14.09 -2.17
C GLU A 97 8.20 -12.76 -2.88
N ARG A 98 7.92 -12.65 -4.19
CA ARG A 98 8.27 -11.48 -5.03
C ARG A 98 7.78 -10.15 -4.49
N ARG A 99 6.68 -10.14 -3.72
CA ARG A 99 6.10 -8.95 -3.09
C ARG A 99 7.00 -8.37 -1.99
N SER A 100 7.74 -9.22 -1.30
CA SER A 100 8.73 -8.83 -0.29
C SER A 100 9.99 -8.21 -0.92
N LEU A 101 10.37 -8.62 -2.14
CA LEU A 101 11.50 -8.01 -2.86
C LEU A 101 11.29 -6.50 -3.11
N LEU A 102 10.04 -6.01 -3.12
CA LEU A 102 9.74 -4.58 -3.26
C LEU A 102 10.25 -3.72 -2.10
N TYR A 103 10.62 -4.29 -0.95
CA TYR A 103 11.33 -3.54 0.11
C TYR A 103 12.65 -2.96 -0.40
N LEU A 104 13.28 -3.62 -1.38
CA LEU A 104 14.53 -3.14 -1.99
C LEU A 104 14.35 -1.81 -2.73
N SER A 105 13.11 -1.36 -2.97
CA SER A 105 12.80 0.00 -3.44
C SER A 105 13.36 1.11 -2.57
N PHE A 106 13.64 0.82 -1.31
CA PHE A 106 14.35 1.70 -0.40
C PHE A 106 15.66 2.25 -1.00
N PHE A 107 16.49 1.41 -1.62
CA PHE A 107 17.84 1.81 -2.07
C PHE A 107 17.82 2.84 -3.21
N PRO A 108 17.18 2.58 -4.37
CA PRO A 108 17.11 3.56 -5.45
C PRO A 108 16.30 4.78 -5.03
N THR A 109 15.26 4.62 -4.21
CA THR A 109 14.51 5.77 -3.68
C THR A 109 15.43 6.68 -2.85
N LEU A 110 16.16 6.12 -1.87
CA LEU A 110 17.05 6.89 -1.02
C LEU A 110 18.16 7.57 -1.82
N TYR A 111 18.74 6.87 -2.81
CA TYR A 111 19.73 7.43 -3.71
C TYR A 111 19.18 8.65 -4.46
N LEU A 112 18.02 8.49 -5.10
CA LEU A 112 17.38 9.57 -5.86
C LEU A 112 16.96 10.74 -4.96
N LEU A 113 16.45 10.48 -3.76
CA LEU A 113 16.14 11.53 -2.77
C LEU A 113 17.37 12.36 -2.40
N ILE A 114 18.52 11.72 -2.19
CA ILE A 114 19.77 12.43 -1.88
C ILE A 114 20.25 13.25 -3.08
N LYS A 115 20.17 12.70 -4.30
CA LYS A 115 20.60 13.41 -5.51
C LYS A 115 19.69 14.56 -5.92
N THR A 116 18.39 14.43 -5.67
CA THR A 116 17.39 15.45 -6.03
C THR A 116 17.17 16.50 -4.97
N ALA A 117 17.45 16.17 -3.72
CA ALA A 117 17.18 16.97 -2.53
C ALA A 117 15.76 17.59 -2.50
N PRO A 118 14.68 16.79 -2.67
CA PRO A 118 13.34 17.31 -2.82
C PRO A 118 12.76 17.76 -1.49
N THR A 119 11.96 18.83 -1.51
CA THR A 119 11.16 19.19 -0.33
C THR A 119 10.00 18.20 -0.13
N GLN A 120 9.43 18.13 1.07
CA GLN A 120 8.26 17.28 1.34
C GLN A 120 7.09 17.57 0.39
N LYS A 121 6.87 18.84 0.03
CA LYS A 121 5.83 19.26 -0.93
C LYS A 121 6.06 18.71 -2.34
N HIS A 122 7.30 18.58 -2.78
CA HIS A 122 7.59 17.96 -4.08
C HIS A 122 7.21 16.48 -4.10
N LEU A 123 7.51 15.75 -3.03
CA LEU A 123 7.13 14.34 -2.91
C LEU A 123 5.62 14.18 -2.73
N GLU A 124 4.96 15.05 -1.97
CA GLU A 124 3.50 15.10 -1.86
C GLU A 124 2.85 15.18 -3.24
N ASN A 125 3.36 16.06 -4.11
CA ASN A 125 2.86 16.18 -5.48
C ASN A 125 3.13 14.92 -6.32
N PHE A 126 4.30 14.29 -6.19
CA PHE A 126 4.59 13.05 -6.91
C PHE A 126 3.63 11.92 -6.52
N PHE A 127 3.39 11.73 -5.22
CA PHE A 127 2.43 10.75 -4.74
C PHE A 127 0.99 11.08 -5.17
N LEU A 128 0.60 12.35 -5.13
CA LEU A 128 -0.72 12.78 -5.57
C LEU A 128 -0.92 12.51 -7.06
N TYR A 129 0.04 12.88 -7.90
CA TYR A 129 -0.03 12.66 -9.35
C TYR A 129 -0.08 11.17 -9.69
N SER A 130 0.75 10.35 -9.04
CA SER A 130 0.69 8.90 -9.23
C SER A 130 -0.67 8.33 -8.82
N ALA A 131 -1.23 8.76 -7.69
CA ALA A 131 -2.55 8.30 -7.24
C ALA A 131 -3.69 8.74 -8.18
N VAL A 132 -3.65 9.99 -8.67
CA VAL A 132 -4.61 10.48 -9.66
C VAL A 132 -4.52 9.68 -10.95
N LEU A 133 -3.31 9.41 -11.45
CA LEU A 133 -3.10 8.59 -12.64
C LEU A 133 -3.62 7.15 -12.44
N CYS A 134 -3.38 6.53 -11.27
CA CYS A 134 -3.95 5.23 -10.94
C CYS A 134 -5.48 5.25 -10.97
N GLY A 135 -6.10 6.27 -10.38
CA GLY A 135 -7.55 6.42 -10.38
C GLY A 135 -8.11 6.59 -11.79
N VAL A 136 -7.48 7.43 -12.62
CA VAL A 136 -7.88 7.63 -14.02
C VAL A 136 -7.77 6.33 -14.80
N VAL A 137 -6.63 5.64 -14.75
CA VAL A 137 -6.45 4.36 -15.45
C VAL A 137 -7.45 3.32 -14.97
N GLY A 138 -7.70 3.21 -13.66
CA GLY A 138 -8.70 2.29 -13.15
C GLY A 138 -10.13 2.62 -13.59
N PHE A 139 -10.50 3.90 -13.70
CA PHE A 139 -11.78 4.28 -14.32
C PHE A 139 -11.83 3.95 -15.81
N LEU A 140 -10.73 4.11 -16.56
CA LEU A 140 -10.70 3.74 -17.98
C LEU A 140 -10.94 2.24 -18.18
N TYR A 141 -10.41 1.38 -17.30
CA TYR A 141 -10.75 -0.06 -17.29
C TYR A 141 -12.21 -0.29 -16.87
N TYR A 142 -12.67 0.36 -15.80
CA TYR A 142 -14.05 0.24 -15.31
C TYR A 142 -15.11 0.59 -16.38
N PHE A 143 -14.86 1.63 -17.19
CA PHE A 143 -15.73 2.04 -18.29
C PHE A 143 -15.51 1.25 -19.59
N GLY A 144 -14.61 0.26 -19.61
CA GLY A 144 -14.31 -0.54 -20.79
C GLY A 144 -13.59 0.23 -21.91
N ILE A 145 -13.01 1.40 -21.61
CA ILE A 145 -12.23 2.19 -22.58
C ILE A 145 -10.89 1.50 -22.86
N ILE A 146 -10.27 0.92 -21.82
CA ILE A 146 -9.11 0.04 -21.98
C ILE A 146 -9.61 -1.40 -21.88
N PRO A 147 -9.39 -2.25 -22.92
CA PRO A 147 -9.79 -3.64 -22.86
C PRO A 147 -8.94 -4.44 -21.86
N GLU A 148 -9.54 -5.43 -21.23
CA GLU A 148 -8.84 -6.40 -20.39
C GLU A 148 -7.94 -7.31 -21.25
N ASN A 149 -6.83 -7.80 -20.70
CA ASN A 149 -5.97 -8.73 -21.45
C ASN A 149 -6.64 -10.10 -21.58
N THR A 150 -7.14 -10.45 -22.75
CA THR A 150 -7.78 -11.76 -23.01
C THR A 150 -6.77 -12.86 -23.31
N ASN A 151 -5.59 -12.51 -23.83
CA ASN A 151 -4.65 -13.46 -24.45
C ASN A 151 -3.69 -14.16 -23.47
N ILE A 152 -3.70 -13.78 -22.20
CA ILE A 152 -2.84 -14.35 -21.17
C ILE A 152 -3.72 -14.85 -20.03
N SER A 153 -4.13 -16.11 -20.11
CA SER A 153 -4.60 -16.87 -18.96
C SER A 153 -3.37 -17.39 -18.21
N PHE A 154 -3.14 -16.92 -16.99
CA PHE A 154 -2.43 -17.76 -16.05
C PHE A 154 -3.40 -18.91 -15.73
N HIS A 155 -3.24 -20.05 -16.42
CA HIS A 155 -4.13 -21.22 -16.34
C HIS A 155 -4.34 -21.79 -14.90
N VAL A 156 -3.73 -21.20 -13.88
CA VAL A 156 -3.76 -21.62 -12.48
C VAL A 156 -4.62 -20.70 -11.60
N ASP A 157 -5.03 -19.51 -12.10
CA ASP A 157 -5.84 -18.53 -11.36
C ASP A 157 -7.30 -18.42 -11.87
N GLU A 158 -7.72 -19.22 -12.85
CA GLU A 158 -9.12 -19.29 -13.28
C GLU A 158 -9.99 -19.89 -12.16
N LYS A 159 -10.68 -19.03 -11.42
CA LYS A 159 -11.69 -19.42 -10.44
C LYS A 159 -13.02 -18.79 -10.77
N ASP A 160 -13.87 -19.60 -11.37
CA ASP A 160 -15.21 -19.27 -11.88
C ASP A 160 -16.21 -18.72 -10.85
N PHE A 161 -15.91 -18.73 -9.55
CA PHE A 161 -16.90 -18.43 -8.50
C PHE A 161 -16.81 -17.03 -7.87
N VAL A 162 -15.64 -16.36 -7.87
CA VAL A 162 -15.46 -15.05 -7.18
C VAL A 162 -15.73 -13.87 -8.10
N GLU A 163 -15.57 -14.05 -9.41
CA GLU A 163 -15.79 -12.98 -10.41
C GLU A 163 -17.26 -12.56 -10.53
N THR A 164 -18.21 -13.43 -10.17
CA THR A 164 -19.65 -13.16 -10.30
C THR A 164 -20.17 -12.11 -9.31
N LEU A 165 -19.60 -12.03 -8.10
CA LEU A 165 -20.06 -11.11 -7.05
C LEU A 165 -19.46 -9.69 -7.16
N ARG A 166 -18.34 -9.52 -7.87
CA ARG A 166 -17.67 -8.22 -8.06
C ARG A 166 -17.10 -8.07 -9.48
N PRO A 167 -17.97 -8.05 -10.51
CA PRO A 167 -17.55 -8.14 -11.90
C PRO A 167 -16.76 -6.92 -12.41
N ASN A 168 -16.72 -5.80 -11.68
CA ASN A 168 -16.07 -4.55 -12.13
C ASN A 168 -14.93 -4.09 -11.20
N ARG A 169 -14.29 -5.02 -10.47
CA ARG A 169 -13.28 -4.68 -9.46
C ARG A 169 -11.87 -4.59 -10.06
N PHE A 170 -11.31 -3.38 -10.13
CA PHE A 170 -9.92 -3.16 -10.54
C PHE A 170 -9.09 -2.57 -9.39
N MET A 171 -8.17 -3.34 -8.84
CA MET A 171 -7.34 -2.92 -7.69
C MET A 171 -6.08 -2.15 -8.09
N ILE A 172 -6.19 -1.17 -8.99
CA ILE A 172 -5.03 -0.41 -9.47
C ILE A 172 -4.64 0.67 -8.46
N GLY A 173 -3.40 0.62 -7.95
CA GLY A 173 -2.81 1.67 -7.11
C GLY A 173 -3.47 1.90 -5.75
N SER A 174 -4.22 0.92 -5.22
CA SER A 174 -5.04 1.06 -4.00
C SER A 174 -4.30 1.63 -2.78
N SER A 175 -3.04 1.23 -2.59
CA SER A 175 -2.19 1.71 -1.50
C SER A 175 -1.77 3.18 -1.67
N TYR A 176 -1.46 3.59 -2.89
CA TYR A 176 -1.11 4.98 -3.24
C TYR A 176 -2.31 5.91 -3.13
N VAL A 177 -3.48 5.46 -3.58
CA VAL A 177 -4.74 6.19 -3.40
C VAL A 177 -5.02 6.41 -1.92
N SER A 178 -4.86 5.38 -1.08
CA SER A 178 -5.05 5.50 0.38
C SER A 178 -4.08 6.50 1.00
N ILE A 179 -2.79 6.46 0.62
CA ILE A 179 -1.78 7.44 1.07
C ILE A 179 -2.17 8.86 0.63
N ALA A 180 -2.61 9.03 -0.62
CA ALA A 180 -3.03 10.33 -1.14
C ALA A 180 -4.25 10.88 -0.40
N VAL A 181 -5.24 10.05 -0.06
CA VAL A 181 -6.39 10.43 0.75
C VAL A 181 -5.96 10.90 2.14
N PHE A 182 -5.13 10.13 2.84
CA PHE A 182 -4.65 10.55 4.17
C PHE A 182 -3.83 11.84 4.10
N MET A 183 -2.99 11.98 3.09
CA MET A 183 -2.21 13.19 2.83
C MET A 183 -3.13 14.40 2.59
N LEU A 184 -4.17 14.25 1.77
CA LEU A 184 -5.17 15.29 1.53
C LEU A 184 -5.93 15.65 2.80
N LEU A 185 -6.38 14.66 3.59
CA LEU A 185 -7.05 14.88 4.87
C LEU A 185 -6.17 15.66 5.85
N TYR A 186 -4.89 15.29 6.01
CA TYR A 186 -3.94 16.05 6.81
C TYR A 186 -3.74 17.48 6.31
N SER A 187 -3.66 17.68 4.99
CA SER A 187 -3.51 19.01 4.41
C SER A 187 -4.76 19.90 4.61
N MET A 188 -5.95 19.29 4.61
CA MET A 188 -7.23 19.99 4.79
C MET A 188 -7.59 20.24 6.24
N ARG A 189 -7.00 19.48 7.17
CA ARG A 189 -7.05 19.80 8.59
C ARG A 189 -6.60 21.23 8.85
N ASP A 190 -5.59 21.68 8.11
CA ASP A 190 -5.00 23.02 8.25
C ASP A 190 -5.71 24.04 7.34
N ARG A 191 -6.00 23.71 6.07
CA ARG A 191 -6.77 24.57 5.14
C ARG A 191 -7.64 23.77 4.17
N VAL A 192 -8.96 24.00 4.22
CA VAL A 192 -9.92 23.41 3.27
C VAL A 192 -9.84 24.14 1.93
N SER A 193 -9.83 23.39 0.83
CA SER A 193 -9.83 23.92 -0.53
C SER A 193 -10.77 23.08 -1.39
N VAL A 194 -11.55 23.74 -2.25
CA VAL A 194 -12.50 23.07 -3.16
C VAL A 194 -11.80 22.03 -4.03
N ALA A 195 -10.61 22.34 -4.55
CA ALA A 195 -9.83 21.40 -5.36
C ALA A 195 -9.46 20.12 -4.59
N ARG A 196 -9.12 20.24 -3.29
CA ARG A 196 -8.78 19.08 -2.45
C ARG A 196 -10.01 18.25 -2.08
N VAL A 197 -11.16 18.91 -1.87
CA VAL A 197 -12.44 18.23 -1.67
C VAL A 197 -12.84 17.47 -2.94
N GLY A 198 -12.71 18.09 -4.12
CA GLY A 198 -12.93 17.42 -5.41
C GLY A 198 -12.05 16.19 -5.60
N LEU A 199 -10.75 16.28 -5.28
CA LEU A 199 -9.84 15.12 -5.33
C LEU A 199 -10.20 14.03 -4.32
N LEU A 200 -10.64 14.38 -3.11
CA LEU A 200 -11.16 13.38 -2.17
C LEU A 200 -12.40 12.68 -2.67
N LEU A 201 -13.36 13.41 -3.24
CA LEU A 201 -14.57 12.84 -3.82
C LEU A 201 -14.22 11.92 -4.98
N PHE A 202 -13.25 12.30 -5.83
CA PHE A 202 -12.71 11.45 -6.87
C PHE A 202 -12.15 10.14 -6.31
N PHE A 203 -11.31 10.19 -5.27
CA PHE A 203 -10.76 8.97 -4.67
C PHE A 203 -11.81 8.15 -3.92
N ALA A 204 -12.81 8.79 -3.30
CA ALA A 204 -13.93 8.10 -2.68
C ALA A 204 -14.78 7.35 -3.71
N ALA A 205 -15.09 8.00 -4.84
CA ALA A 205 -15.78 7.36 -5.96
C ALA A 205 -14.94 6.22 -6.55
N TYR A 206 -13.63 6.40 -6.70
CA TYR A 206 -12.73 5.34 -7.16
C TYR A 206 -12.70 4.14 -6.21
N LEU A 207 -12.64 4.38 -4.90
CA LEU A 207 -12.71 3.33 -3.89
C LEU A 207 -14.07 2.61 -3.91
N TRP A 208 -15.15 3.36 -4.08
CA TRP A 208 -16.52 2.84 -4.09
C TRP A 208 -16.85 2.02 -5.34
N LEU A 209 -16.53 2.55 -6.52
CA LEU A 209 -16.94 1.97 -7.80
C LEU A 209 -15.94 0.95 -8.32
N VAL A 210 -14.64 1.23 -8.19
CA VAL A 210 -13.59 0.49 -8.90
C VAL A 210 -12.82 -0.45 -7.98
N ILE A 211 -12.25 0.04 -6.87
CA ILE A 211 -11.47 -0.82 -5.96
C ILE A 211 -12.38 -1.76 -5.14
N GLN A 212 -13.54 -1.25 -4.71
CA GLN A 212 -14.58 -1.96 -3.96
C GLN A 212 -14.07 -2.66 -2.67
N THR A 213 -13.03 -2.13 -2.01
CA THR A 213 -12.51 -2.70 -0.76
C THR A 213 -13.16 -2.07 0.48
N ARG A 214 -14.10 -2.82 1.06
CA ARG A 214 -14.86 -2.45 2.27
C ARG A 214 -13.96 -2.11 3.45
N GLN A 215 -12.96 -2.94 3.70
CA GLN A 215 -12.02 -2.73 4.79
C GLN A 215 -11.28 -1.38 4.64
N THR A 216 -10.91 -1.02 3.41
CA THR A 216 -10.29 0.27 3.11
C THR A 216 -11.24 1.44 3.36
N MET A 217 -12.53 1.31 3.05
CA MET A 217 -13.54 2.34 3.35
C MET A 217 -13.67 2.59 4.86
N VAL A 218 -13.72 1.52 5.65
CA VAL A 218 -13.74 1.62 7.12
C VAL A 218 -12.47 2.29 7.62
N ILE A 219 -11.30 1.89 7.12
CA ILE A 219 -10.02 2.50 7.48
C ILE A 219 -9.99 3.99 7.13
N TRP A 220 -10.48 4.40 5.96
CA TRP A 220 -10.55 5.82 5.58
C TRP A 220 -11.47 6.62 6.48
N SER A 221 -12.60 6.03 6.89
CA SER A 221 -13.55 6.66 7.81
C SER A 221 -12.92 6.85 9.20
N LEU A 222 -12.28 5.82 9.74
CA LEU A 222 -11.55 5.90 11.01
C LEU A 222 -10.37 6.89 10.93
N ALA A 223 -9.67 6.93 9.80
CA ALA A 223 -8.61 7.89 9.55
C ALA A 223 -9.14 9.34 9.56
N ALA A 224 -10.27 9.60 8.90
CA ALA A 224 -10.91 10.91 8.90
C ALA A 224 -11.32 11.33 10.33
N LEU A 225 -11.97 10.44 11.09
CA LEU A 225 -12.32 10.68 12.49
C LEU A 225 -11.08 10.98 13.34
N TRP A 226 -10.01 10.20 13.17
CA TRP A 226 -8.75 10.41 13.90
C TRP A 226 -8.09 11.76 13.58
N ILE A 227 -8.05 12.15 12.30
CA ILE A 227 -7.41 13.39 11.83
C ILE A 227 -8.22 14.62 12.27
N PHE A 228 -9.55 14.54 12.22
CA PHE A 228 -10.47 15.64 12.56
C PHE A 228 -11.07 15.54 13.96
N ARG A 229 -10.53 14.70 14.87
CA ARG A 229 -11.05 14.50 16.24
C ARG A 229 -11.27 15.78 17.05
N ASN A 230 -10.44 16.79 16.84
CA ASN A 230 -10.55 18.10 17.53
C ASN A 230 -11.43 19.11 16.78
N ARG A 231 -11.96 18.74 15.61
CA ARG A 231 -12.73 19.59 14.69
C ARG A 231 -13.88 18.80 14.05
N ILE A 232 -14.62 18.07 14.87
CA ILE A 232 -15.69 17.20 14.36
C ILE A 232 -16.78 17.98 13.61
N GLY A 233 -17.00 19.26 13.96
CA GLY A 233 -17.90 20.15 13.21
C GLY A 233 -17.50 20.35 11.75
N SER A 234 -16.21 20.37 11.41
CA SER A 234 -15.75 20.44 10.00
C SER A 234 -16.00 19.12 9.28
N LEU A 235 -15.86 18.00 9.97
CA LEU A 235 -16.18 16.67 9.43
C LEU A 235 -17.69 16.54 9.17
N LEU A 236 -18.53 17.05 10.08
CA LEU A 236 -19.98 17.09 9.89
C LEU A 236 -20.40 17.93 8.69
N LYS A 237 -19.76 19.09 8.46
CA LYS A 237 -20.03 19.93 7.28
C LYS A 237 -19.62 19.26 5.96
N LEU A 238 -18.49 18.56 5.95
CA LEU A 238 -18.06 17.79 4.79
C LEU A 238 -18.97 16.58 4.57
N GLY A 239 -19.35 15.91 5.65
CA GLY A 239 -20.27 14.78 5.64
C GLY A 239 -21.67 15.16 5.17
N SER A 240 -22.19 16.32 5.58
CA SER A 240 -23.49 16.82 5.13
C SER A 240 -23.47 17.18 3.65
N LEU A 241 -22.39 17.82 3.17
CA LEU A 241 -22.21 18.09 1.75
C LEU A 241 -22.14 16.79 0.93
N ALA A 242 -21.33 15.82 1.37
CA ALA A 242 -21.24 14.53 0.70
C ALA A 242 -22.58 13.78 0.71
N SER A 243 -23.32 13.83 1.83
CA SER A 243 -24.65 13.22 1.94
C SER A 243 -25.66 13.87 1.01
N ALA A 244 -25.64 15.20 0.89
CA ALA A 244 -26.51 15.92 -0.04
C ALA A 244 -26.22 15.52 -1.50
N VAL A 245 -24.95 15.36 -1.88
CA VAL A 245 -24.55 14.87 -3.20
C VAL A 245 -25.03 13.42 -3.43
N LEU A 246 -24.87 12.54 -2.44
CA LEU A 246 -25.34 11.16 -2.54
C LEU A 246 -26.86 11.07 -2.69
N VAL A 247 -27.61 11.79 -1.85
CA VAL A 247 -29.09 11.87 -1.94
C VAL A 247 -29.53 12.40 -3.30
N PHE A 248 -28.90 13.48 -3.79
CA PHE A 248 -29.21 14.00 -5.12
C PHE A 248 -28.92 12.98 -6.22
N SER A 249 -27.79 12.27 -6.15
CA SER A 249 -27.46 11.23 -7.13
C SER A 249 -28.39 10.01 -7.05
N PHE A 250 -28.94 9.68 -5.87
CA PHE A 250 -29.96 8.64 -5.72
C PHE A 250 -31.22 8.97 -6.51
N PHE A 251 -31.67 10.23 -6.49
CA PHE A 251 -32.81 10.67 -7.28
C PHE A 251 -32.53 10.71 -8.79
N LEU A 252 -31.28 10.90 -9.20
CA LEU A 252 -30.91 10.89 -10.62
C LEU A 252 -30.76 9.47 -11.18
N VAL A 253 -30.22 8.54 -10.39
CA VAL A 253 -29.90 7.18 -10.83
C VAL A 253 -30.30 6.16 -9.76
N PRO A 254 -31.61 5.96 -9.49
CA PRO A 254 -32.06 5.09 -8.40
C PRO A 254 -31.68 3.63 -8.62
N GLU A 255 -31.72 3.16 -9.87
CA GLU A 255 -31.39 1.78 -10.26
C GLU A 255 -29.98 1.38 -9.83
N PHE A 256 -29.00 2.29 -9.96
CA PHE A 256 -27.63 2.07 -9.52
C PHE A 256 -27.56 1.74 -8.02
N TYR A 257 -28.31 2.45 -7.19
CA TYR A 257 -28.31 2.24 -5.74
C TYR A 257 -29.00 0.95 -5.32
N VAL A 258 -30.06 0.56 -6.02
CA VAL A 258 -30.72 -0.75 -5.82
C VAL A 258 -29.74 -1.88 -6.11
N GLU A 259 -29.04 -1.82 -7.25
CA GLU A 259 -28.04 -2.83 -7.60
C GLU A 259 -26.90 -2.89 -6.57
N GLN A 260 -26.40 -1.74 -6.10
CA GLN A 260 -25.39 -1.71 -5.03
C GLN A 260 -25.90 -2.30 -3.72
N TYR A 261 -27.17 -2.08 -3.38
CA TYR A 261 -27.80 -2.63 -2.19
C TYR A 261 -27.94 -4.15 -2.26
N ASP A 262 -28.37 -4.69 -3.41
CA ASP A 262 -28.49 -6.14 -3.61
C ASP A 262 -27.13 -6.83 -3.53
N ARG A 263 -26.11 -6.25 -4.17
CA ARG A 263 -24.71 -6.71 -4.05
C ARG A 263 -24.22 -6.64 -2.61
N PHE A 264 -24.57 -5.59 -1.87
CA PHE A 264 -24.22 -5.48 -0.46
C PHE A 264 -24.84 -6.62 0.36
N ASN A 265 -26.13 -6.90 0.17
CA ASN A 265 -26.86 -7.97 0.85
C ASN A 265 -26.29 -9.35 0.52
N ALA A 266 -26.03 -9.65 -0.75
CA ALA A 266 -25.45 -10.93 -1.17
C ALA A 266 -24.10 -11.19 -0.48
N LEU A 267 -23.25 -10.18 -0.43
CA LEU A 267 -21.95 -10.24 0.22
C LEU A 267 -22.04 -10.21 1.77
N LEU A 268 -23.09 -9.64 2.36
CA LEU A 268 -23.34 -9.69 3.81
C LEU A 268 -23.79 -11.11 4.20
N PHE A 269 -24.65 -11.70 3.39
CA PHE A 269 -25.07 -13.09 3.53
C PHE A 269 -23.86 -14.01 3.49
N GLU A 270 -23.02 -13.93 2.44
CA GLU A 270 -21.78 -14.71 2.33
C GLU A 270 -20.89 -14.60 3.58
N ALA A 271 -20.76 -13.39 4.14
CA ALA A 271 -19.93 -13.15 5.32
C ALA A 271 -20.54 -13.71 6.63
N THR A 272 -21.83 -14.02 6.68
CA THR A 272 -22.56 -14.38 7.91
C THR A 272 -23.12 -15.80 7.90
N SER A 273 -23.26 -16.45 6.74
CA SER A 273 -24.03 -17.69 6.61
C SER A 273 -23.20 -18.99 6.56
N GLY A 274 -21.86 -18.95 6.60
CA GLY A 274 -21.02 -20.16 6.50
C GLY A 274 -19.80 -20.16 7.45
N PRO A 275 -19.21 -21.34 7.74
CA PRO A 275 -17.94 -21.41 8.45
C PRO A 275 -16.88 -20.64 7.67
N GLY A 276 -16.20 -19.69 8.33
CA GLY A 276 -15.28 -18.79 7.65
C GLY A 276 -14.12 -19.55 7.01
N VAL A 277 -13.91 -19.35 5.69
CA VAL A 277 -12.74 -19.84 4.95
C VAL A 277 -11.43 -19.54 5.70
N ARG A 278 -11.41 -18.37 6.33
CA ARG A 278 -10.31 -17.90 7.18
C ARG A 278 -10.08 -18.77 8.40
N ASP A 279 -11.13 -19.19 9.10
CA ASP A 279 -11.02 -20.01 10.32
C ASP A 279 -10.47 -21.39 9.98
N ASN A 280 -10.95 -21.98 8.87
CA ASN A 280 -10.41 -23.21 8.33
C ASN A 280 -8.92 -23.06 7.94
N THR A 281 -8.55 -21.96 7.27
CA THR A 281 -7.16 -21.67 6.90
C THR A 281 -6.27 -21.56 8.15
N VAL A 282 -6.74 -20.86 9.19
CA VAL A 282 -6.02 -20.75 10.47
C VAL A 282 -5.86 -22.13 11.11
N ALA A 283 -6.91 -22.94 11.18
CA ALA A 283 -6.86 -24.28 11.76
C ALA A 283 -5.83 -25.18 11.05
N VAL A 284 -5.85 -25.20 9.71
CA VAL A 284 -4.88 -25.94 8.90
C VAL A 284 -3.45 -25.46 9.17
N ILE A 285 -3.21 -24.14 9.24
CA ILE A 285 -1.88 -23.60 9.55
C ILE A 285 -1.41 -24.03 10.94
N MET A 286 -2.28 -23.93 11.94
CA MET A 286 -1.93 -24.27 13.33
C MET A 286 -1.58 -25.75 13.48
N GLN A 287 -2.30 -26.62 12.76
CA GLN A 287 -1.99 -28.05 12.71
C GLN A 287 -0.67 -28.31 11.97
N ALA A 288 -0.53 -27.79 10.75
CA ALA A 288 0.65 -28.02 9.92
C ALA A 288 1.94 -27.58 10.63
N VAL A 289 1.96 -26.38 11.21
CA VAL A 289 3.13 -25.88 11.95
C VAL A 289 3.41 -26.71 13.20
N ARG A 290 2.38 -27.21 13.91
CA ARG A 290 2.54 -28.10 15.06
C ARG A 290 3.14 -29.44 14.65
N ASP A 291 2.64 -30.03 13.57
CA ASP A 291 3.12 -31.30 13.03
C ASP A 291 4.57 -31.19 12.55
N ASN A 292 5.01 -29.97 12.20
CA ASN A 292 6.40 -29.65 11.89
C ASN A 292 7.20 -29.11 13.09
N TYR A 293 6.89 -29.56 14.32
CA TYR A 293 7.61 -29.17 15.55
C TYR A 293 7.76 -27.65 15.75
N TYR A 294 6.75 -26.89 15.34
CA TYR A 294 6.74 -25.42 15.36
C TYR A 294 7.78 -24.74 14.46
N VAL A 295 8.40 -25.47 13.55
CA VAL A 295 9.27 -24.94 12.50
C VAL A 295 8.41 -24.48 11.32
N GLY A 296 8.76 -23.34 10.74
CA GLY A 296 8.04 -22.79 9.59
C GLY A 296 8.13 -23.69 8.36
N GLN A 297 7.07 -23.64 7.53
CA GLN A 297 6.97 -24.45 6.32
C GLN A 297 7.38 -23.69 5.05
N GLY A 298 7.58 -22.37 5.13
CA GLY A 298 7.81 -21.50 3.96
C GLY A 298 6.54 -21.21 3.17
N ALA A 299 6.70 -20.69 1.94
CA ALA A 299 5.62 -20.39 1.02
C ALA A 299 5.74 -21.21 -0.27
N LEU A 300 4.67 -21.92 -0.63
CA LEU A 300 4.57 -22.66 -1.88
C LEU A 300 4.08 -21.78 -3.01
N SER A 301 4.76 -21.86 -4.15
CA SER A 301 4.40 -21.16 -5.37
C SER A 301 3.25 -21.87 -6.07
N LEU A 302 2.26 -21.11 -6.51
CA LEU A 302 1.20 -21.64 -7.38
C LEU A 302 1.75 -22.26 -8.68
N GLN A 303 2.93 -21.80 -9.14
CA GLN A 303 3.59 -22.33 -10.34
C GLN A 303 4.25 -23.69 -10.11
N TRP A 304 4.37 -24.14 -8.86
CA TRP A 304 4.99 -25.42 -8.51
C TRP A 304 3.91 -26.35 -7.92
N ASN A 305 3.49 -27.34 -8.70
CA ASN A 305 2.47 -28.33 -8.32
C ASN A 305 1.14 -27.73 -7.80
N GLY A 306 0.74 -26.55 -8.30
CA GLY A 306 -0.49 -25.86 -7.85
C GLY A 306 -0.38 -25.20 -6.48
N GLY A 307 0.83 -25.12 -5.89
CA GLY A 307 1.07 -24.51 -4.59
C GLY A 307 0.23 -25.11 -3.46
N PHE A 308 -0.20 -24.27 -2.52
CA PHE A 308 -1.06 -24.74 -1.42
C PHE A 308 -2.46 -25.17 -1.88
N SER A 309 -2.93 -24.71 -3.04
CA SER A 309 -4.27 -25.08 -3.51
C SER A 309 -4.39 -26.57 -3.81
N GLY A 310 -3.29 -27.20 -4.26
CA GLY A 310 -3.23 -28.64 -4.48
C GLY A 310 -3.20 -29.47 -3.18
N MET A 311 -2.77 -28.88 -2.06
CA MET A 311 -2.62 -29.59 -0.77
C MET A 311 -3.77 -29.35 0.19
N TYR A 312 -4.18 -28.10 0.35
CA TYR A 312 -5.14 -27.66 1.37
C TYR A 312 -6.48 -27.18 0.77
N GLY A 313 -6.62 -27.31 -0.56
CA GLY A 313 -7.81 -26.91 -1.30
C GLY A 313 -7.73 -25.47 -1.84
N PRO A 314 -8.64 -25.12 -2.76
CA PRO A 314 -8.53 -23.90 -3.55
C PRO A 314 -8.59 -22.63 -2.71
N HIS A 315 -9.22 -22.62 -1.54
CA HIS A 315 -9.41 -21.38 -0.77
C HIS A 315 -8.29 -21.08 0.24
N PHE A 316 -7.20 -21.84 0.24
CA PHE A 316 -6.10 -21.64 1.17
C PHE A 316 -5.11 -20.59 0.68
N TYR A 317 -5.07 -19.44 1.34
CA TYR A 317 -4.14 -18.34 1.03
C TYR A 317 -3.48 -17.76 2.28
N LEU A 318 -2.14 -17.77 2.29
CA LEU A 318 -1.36 -17.19 3.38
C LEU A 318 -1.52 -15.66 3.50
N SER A 319 -1.97 -14.98 2.43
CA SER A 319 -2.26 -13.54 2.45
C SER A 319 -3.44 -13.17 3.33
N ASP A 320 -4.40 -14.08 3.51
CA ASP A 320 -5.73 -13.75 4.02
C ASP A 320 -5.80 -13.85 5.56
N VAL A 321 -4.78 -14.47 6.15
CA VAL A 321 -4.69 -14.76 7.60
C VAL A 321 -3.63 -13.93 8.32
N GLY A 322 -3.12 -12.87 7.69
CA GLY A 322 -2.25 -11.89 8.32
C GLY A 322 -1.00 -12.49 8.98
N ILE A 323 -0.80 -12.22 10.28
CA ILE A 323 0.34 -12.72 11.05
C ILE A 323 0.35 -14.25 11.17
N VAL A 324 -0.80 -14.92 11.10
CA VAL A 324 -0.87 -16.39 11.09
C VAL A 324 -0.25 -16.95 9.80
N GLY A 325 -0.37 -16.22 8.69
CA GLY A 325 0.35 -16.57 7.45
C GLY A 325 1.87 -16.41 7.60
N VAL A 326 2.34 -15.46 8.40
CA VAL A 326 3.76 -15.34 8.76
C VAL A 326 4.19 -16.49 9.67
N TYR A 327 3.30 -16.92 10.58
CA TYR A 327 3.49 -18.09 11.42
C TYR A 327 3.62 -19.38 10.63
N HIS A 328 2.81 -19.56 9.59
CA HIS A 328 3.01 -20.67 8.65
C HIS A 328 4.42 -20.67 8.05
N ARG A 329 4.89 -19.50 7.61
CA ARG A 329 6.19 -19.37 6.93
C ARG A 329 7.37 -19.63 7.85
N PHE A 330 7.34 -19.13 9.08
CA PHE A 330 8.53 -19.11 9.94
C PHE A 330 8.37 -19.75 11.31
N GLY A 331 7.18 -20.24 11.65
CA GLY A 331 6.91 -20.94 12.90
C GLY A 331 7.29 -20.09 14.12
N PHE A 332 8.04 -20.68 15.04
CA PHE A 332 8.45 -20.05 16.31
C PHE A 332 9.24 -18.74 16.15
N LEU A 333 9.84 -18.46 14.99
CA LEU A 333 10.56 -17.20 14.73
C LEU A 333 9.63 -16.00 14.50
N THR A 334 8.33 -16.23 14.32
CA THR A 334 7.35 -15.20 13.97
C THR A 334 7.30 -14.03 14.95
N PRO A 335 7.29 -14.22 16.28
CA PRO A 335 7.31 -13.10 17.23
C PRO A 335 8.56 -12.23 17.08
N PHE A 336 9.72 -12.85 16.84
CA PHE A 336 10.97 -12.12 16.60
C PHE A 336 10.90 -11.32 15.29
N ILE A 337 10.43 -11.93 14.21
CA ILE A 337 10.27 -11.27 12.90
C ILE A 337 9.28 -10.11 12.99
N ALA A 338 8.15 -10.30 13.67
CA ALA A 338 7.18 -9.24 13.93
C ALA A 338 7.79 -8.08 14.74
N LEU A 339 8.56 -8.39 15.78
CA LEU A 339 9.24 -7.38 16.59
C LEU A 339 10.28 -6.60 15.79
N VAL A 340 11.10 -7.28 14.98
CA VAL A 340 12.07 -6.63 14.09
C VAL A 340 11.34 -5.74 13.08
N PHE A 341 10.26 -6.22 12.48
CA PHE A 341 9.48 -5.47 11.50
C PHE A 341 8.82 -4.23 12.12
N TYR A 342 7.92 -4.41 13.08
CA TYR A 342 7.17 -3.30 13.66
C TYR A 342 8.07 -2.37 14.46
N GLY A 343 8.97 -2.92 15.27
CA GLY A 343 9.92 -2.16 16.08
C GLY A 343 10.90 -1.37 15.22
N GLY A 344 11.44 -1.97 14.15
CA GLY A 344 12.34 -1.28 13.22
C GLY A 344 11.67 -0.10 12.52
N TYR A 345 10.44 -0.28 12.02
CA TYR A 345 9.72 0.81 11.36
C TYR A 345 9.35 1.93 12.34
N LEU A 346 8.86 1.59 13.55
CA LEU A 346 8.62 2.56 14.62
C LEU A 346 9.88 3.33 15.00
N TRP A 347 11.02 2.65 15.12
CA TRP A 347 12.33 3.27 15.40
C TRP A 347 12.73 4.27 14.30
N ILE A 348 12.55 3.93 13.02
CA ILE A 348 12.84 4.83 11.90
C ILE A 348 11.91 6.04 11.90
N MET A 349 10.60 5.84 12.06
CA MET A 349 9.63 6.94 12.10
C MET A 349 9.86 7.91 13.27
N ARG A 350 10.37 7.43 14.41
CA ARG A 350 10.68 8.24 15.59
C ARG A 350 11.87 9.18 15.36
N GLN A 351 12.79 8.85 14.45
CA GLN A 351 13.93 9.72 14.13
C GLN A 351 13.52 11.00 13.40
N CYS A 352 12.39 10.98 12.70
CA CYS A 352 11.87 12.15 12.02
C CYS A 352 10.92 12.94 12.94
N LYS A 353 11.41 14.02 13.56
CA LYS A 353 10.60 14.85 14.48
C LYS A 353 9.53 15.68 13.75
N GLN A 354 9.88 16.25 12.60
CA GLN A 354 8.97 17.11 11.81
C GLN A 354 8.41 16.35 10.61
N LYS A 355 7.11 16.05 10.66
CA LYS A 355 6.40 15.30 9.62
C LYS A 355 5.38 16.20 8.94
N GLY A 356 5.55 16.41 7.63
CA GLY A 356 4.50 16.97 6.77
C GLY A 356 3.43 15.94 6.45
N SER A 357 2.51 16.32 5.55
CA SER A 357 1.29 15.54 5.29
C SER A 357 1.59 14.15 4.75
N LEU A 358 2.57 14.01 3.85
CA LEU A 358 2.97 12.71 3.30
C LEU A 358 3.56 11.77 4.37
N LEU A 359 4.46 12.26 5.21
CA LEU A 359 5.07 11.43 6.26
C LEU A 359 4.05 11.03 7.33
N LEU A 360 3.11 11.92 7.65
CA LEU A 360 1.97 11.58 8.52
C LEU A 360 1.05 10.55 7.87
N ALA A 361 0.81 10.63 6.56
CA ALA A 361 0.04 9.64 5.81
C ALA A 361 0.70 8.25 5.80
N PHE A 362 2.02 8.17 5.59
CA PHE A 362 2.76 6.91 5.72
C PHE A 362 2.67 6.34 7.13
N GLN A 363 2.86 7.19 8.15
CA GLN A 363 2.75 6.77 9.54
C GLN A 363 1.36 6.22 9.85
N LEU A 364 0.30 6.90 9.40
CA LEU A 364 -1.07 6.47 9.62
C LEU A 364 -1.38 5.15 8.89
N THR A 365 -0.91 5.00 7.65
CA THR A 365 -1.02 3.76 6.87
C THR A 365 -0.37 2.59 7.60
N PHE A 366 0.82 2.81 8.17
CA PHE A 366 1.50 1.79 8.97
C PHE A 366 0.75 1.44 10.25
N TRP A 367 0.23 2.42 10.99
CA TRP A 367 -0.56 2.15 12.20
C TRP A 367 -1.80 1.31 11.91
N PHE A 368 -2.55 1.64 10.86
CA PHE A 368 -3.70 0.83 10.47
C PHE A 368 -3.30 -0.56 10.00
N GLY A 369 -2.20 -0.68 9.24
CA GLY A 369 -1.65 -1.98 8.85
C GLY A 369 -1.24 -2.83 10.06
N MET A 370 -0.67 -2.21 11.09
CA MET A 370 -0.29 -2.87 12.33
C MET A 370 -1.49 -3.29 13.18
N LEU A 371 -2.50 -2.41 13.34
CA LEU A 371 -3.74 -2.76 14.04
C LEU A 371 -4.49 -3.89 13.32
N ASN A 372 -4.37 -3.93 12.00
CA ASN A 372 -4.95 -4.97 11.17
C ASN A 372 -4.00 -6.16 10.92
N MET A 373 -2.95 -6.35 11.73
CA MET A 373 -1.94 -7.40 11.48
C MET A 373 -2.52 -8.81 11.50
N LEU A 374 -3.58 -9.04 12.27
CA LEU A 374 -4.28 -10.33 12.26
C LEU A 374 -4.96 -10.53 10.92
N LEU A 375 -5.60 -9.50 10.37
CA LEU A 375 -6.44 -9.62 9.16
C LEU A 375 -5.71 -9.39 7.84
N SER A 376 -4.56 -8.70 7.84
CA SER A 376 -3.79 -8.38 6.64
C SER A 376 -2.31 -8.55 6.87
N ASN A 377 -1.62 -9.22 5.94
CA ASN A 377 -0.19 -9.50 6.05
C ASN A 377 0.66 -8.34 5.51
N ALA A 378 0.62 -7.18 6.19
CA ALA A 378 1.39 -6.01 5.77
C ALA A 378 2.91 -6.25 5.76
N LEU A 379 3.40 -7.17 6.61
CA LEU A 379 4.82 -7.54 6.71
C LEU A 379 5.35 -8.08 5.38
N MET A 380 4.59 -8.95 4.72
CA MET A 380 5.01 -9.64 3.50
C MET A 380 4.54 -8.96 2.23
N TYR A 381 3.41 -8.27 2.29
CA TYR A 381 2.75 -7.72 1.11
C TYR A 381 2.89 -6.19 1.01
N GLY A 382 3.46 -5.53 2.03
CA GLY A 382 3.61 -4.08 2.10
C GLY A 382 4.90 -3.51 1.48
N GLY A 383 5.76 -4.34 0.88
CA GLY A 383 7.09 -3.92 0.42
C GLY A 383 7.09 -2.70 -0.51
N ALA A 384 6.10 -2.61 -1.41
CA ALA A 384 5.96 -1.49 -2.35
C ALA A 384 5.89 -0.13 -1.64
N THR A 385 5.03 0.01 -0.63
CA THR A 385 4.83 1.29 0.04
C THR A 385 5.83 1.49 1.18
N LEU A 386 6.12 0.44 1.94
CA LEU A 386 6.95 0.53 3.14
C LEU A 386 8.43 0.73 2.81
N GLY A 387 8.95 0.18 1.71
CA GLY A 387 10.32 0.43 1.25
C GLY A 387 10.56 1.92 0.94
N ILE A 388 9.70 2.51 0.12
CA ILE A 388 9.74 3.94 -0.24
C ILE A 388 9.49 4.84 0.97
N ALA A 389 8.51 4.49 1.82
CA ALA A 389 8.22 5.26 3.03
C ALA A 389 9.44 5.29 3.97
N THR A 390 10.12 4.15 4.15
CA THR A 390 11.34 4.05 4.95
C THR A 390 12.44 4.95 4.40
N ALA A 391 12.64 4.97 3.08
CA ALA A 391 13.62 5.85 2.44
C ALA A 391 13.29 7.33 2.68
N CYS A 392 12.01 7.70 2.57
CA CYS A 392 11.55 9.06 2.86
C CYS A 392 11.82 9.47 4.31
N PHE A 393 11.49 8.61 5.29
CA PHE A 393 11.76 8.89 6.71
C PHE A 393 13.27 9.03 6.99
N VAL A 394 14.09 8.12 6.47
CA VAL A 394 15.55 8.16 6.65
C VAL A 394 16.14 9.43 6.02
N TYR A 395 15.67 9.81 4.83
CA TYR A 395 16.10 11.02 4.15
C TYR A 395 15.77 12.28 4.97
N PHE A 396 14.51 12.49 5.34
CA PHE A 396 14.12 13.69 6.09
C PHE A 396 14.63 13.73 7.53
N ALA A 397 14.88 12.59 8.15
CA ALA A 397 15.55 12.55 9.46
C ALA A 397 17.00 13.07 9.37
N LYS A 398 17.72 12.76 8.28
CA LYS A 398 19.11 13.17 8.09
C LYS A 398 19.27 14.58 7.53
N VAL A 399 18.42 14.99 6.59
CA VAL A 399 18.50 16.29 5.93
C VAL A 399 18.10 17.44 6.86
N ARG A 400 17.15 17.22 7.78
CA ARG A 400 16.71 18.25 8.74
C ARG A 400 17.31 18.10 10.13
N ASN A 401 18.46 17.43 10.26
CA ASN A 401 19.11 17.31 11.56
C ASN A 401 19.62 18.73 11.96
N PRO A 402 19.05 19.38 12.98
CA PRO A 402 19.27 20.81 13.25
C PRO A 402 20.72 21.17 13.58
N ALA A 403 21.55 20.19 13.91
CA ALA A 403 22.98 20.37 14.17
C ALA A 403 23.78 20.87 12.95
N ARG A 404 23.23 20.82 11.73
CA ARG A 404 23.83 21.44 10.54
C ARG A 404 23.23 22.80 10.16
N GLU A 405 22.11 23.20 10.78
CA GLU A 405 21.37 24.44 10.46
C GLU A 405 21.34 25.44 11.64
N GLN A 406 22.09 25.19 12.72
CA GLN A 406 22.36 26.14 13.82
C GLN A 406 23.23 27.36 13.40
N GLY A 407 22.96 27.91 12.23
CA GLY A 407 23.42 29.22 11.79
C GLY A 407 22.30 30.24 11.55
N ARG A 408 21.01 29.84 11.55
CA ARG A 408 19.90 30.79 11.35
C ARG A 408 18.66 30.39 12.14
N THR A 409 18.35 31.16 13.17
CA THR A 409 17.09 31.14 13.91
C THR A 409 15.94 31.65 13.05
N PRO A 410 14.76 31.01 13.08
CA PRO A 410 13.51 31.71 12.83
C PRO A 410 12.64 31.68 14.10
N ILE A 411 12.24 32.88 14.50
CA ILE A 411 11.29 33.18 15.57
C ILE A 411 9.92 32.59 15.18
N SER A 412 9.34 31.76 16.04
CA SER A 412 7.97 31.25 15.89
C SER A 412 6.94 32.31 16.30
N PRO A 413 5.90 32.61 15.50
CA PRO A 413 4.74 33.35 15.99
C PRO A 413 3.72 32.40 16.66
N PRO A 414 2.87 32.90 17.57
CA PRO A 414 1.99 32.09 18.40
C PRO A 414 0.85 31.44 17.62
N ILE A 415 0.46 30.26 18.11
CA ILE A 415 -0.61 29.41 17.62
C ILE A 415 -1.94 30.00 18.07
N ASN A 416 -2.65 30.63 17.14
CA ASN A 416 -4.10 30.63 16.95
C ASN A 416 -4.39 31.65 15.84
N TRP A 417 -5.54 31.52 15.19
CA TRP A 417 -6.02 32.34 14.06
C TRP A 417 -5.59 31.80 12.69
N ALA A 418 -6.57 31.21 11.98
CA ALA A 418 -6.49 31.02 10.55
C ALA A 418 -6.95 32.32 9.87
N HIS A 419 -6.14 32.85 8.95
CA HIS A 419 -6.58 33.91 8.05
C HIS A 419 -7.67 33.37 7.13
N HIS A 420 -8.86 33.96 7.22
CA HIS A 420 -9.88 33.88 6.18
C HIS A 420 -9.45 34.74 4.98
N ASP A 421 -9.75 34.30 3.76
CA ASP A 421 -9.48 35.05 2.53
C ASP A 421 -10.11 36.46 2.59
N GLN A 422 -9.36 37.45 2.09
CA GLN A 422 -9.75 38.85 1.97
C GLN A 422 -10.78 39.07 0.84
N LEU A 423 -11.99 38.52 0.99
CA LEU A 423 -13.10 38.78 0.06
C LEU A 423 -14.39 39.28 0.74
N GLN A 424 -14.32 39.77 1.98
CA GLN A 424 -15.51 40.26 2.71
C GLN A 424 -15.32 41.58 3.46
N ARG A 425 -14.65 42.58 2.85
CA ARG A 425 -14.87 43.99 3.24
C ARG A 425 -14.90 44.89 2.01
N ARG A 426 -16.03 44.86 1.31
CA ARG A 426 -16.56 46.02 0.60
C ARG A 426 -18.01 46.20 1.02
N HIS A 427 -18.30 47.40 1.48
CA HIS A 427 -19.58 48.01 1.80
C HIS A 427 -20.08 47.94 3.25
N TYR A 428 -20.19 49.16 3.77
CA TYR A 428 -20.73 49.68 5.03
C TYR A 428 -19.84 49.61 6.26
#